data_AF-A0A9D8RKQ5-F1
#
_entry.id   AF-A0A9D8RKQ5-F1
#
_cell.length_a   1.000
_cell.length_b   1.000
_cell.length_c   1.000
_cell.angle_alpha   90.00
_cell.angle_beta   90.00
_cell.angle_gamma   90.00
#
_symmetry.space_group_name_H-M   'P 1'
#
loop_
_entity.id
_entity.type
_entity.pdbx_description
1 polymer ?
#
loop_
_entity_poly.entity_id
_entity_poly.type
_entity_poly.pdbx_seq_one_letter_code
_entity_poly.pdbx_strand_id
1 'polypeptide(L)'
;PLPASHATGYEFEQTLMYLVEKQGVRLIYATDTGGIPAVAARLAGIDAHDRSGKPITALIMEATMGIGHDDDFRSFTHTSVAGVERVVRVLEKTKRYAPAADQPVYLTHMARTLHGTQAELERDLPKPLRAARDGEVVIFKAK
;
A
#
# COMPACT_ATOMS: atom_id res chain seq x y z
N PRO A 1 -5.46 4.22 -13.86
CA PRO A 1 -4.23 4.69 -13.16
C PRO A 1 -4.61 5.77 -12.16
N LEU A 2 -3.83 5.91 -11.08
CA LEU A 2 -4.02 6.88 -10.01
C LEU A 2 -2.69 7.62 -9.79
N PRO A 3 -2.69 8.89 -9.38
CA PRO A 3 -1.45 9.62 -9.11
C PRO A 3 -0.71 9.03 -7.91
N ALA A 4 0.62 8.90 -8.00
CA ALA A 4 1.50 8.59 -6.87
C ALA A 4 2.24 9.85 -6.39
N SER A 5 2.80 9.82 -5.18
CA SER A 5 3.67 10.88 -4.66
C SER A 5 5.11 10.40 -4.65
N HIS A 6 5.82 10.51 -5.77
CA HIS A 6 7.22 10.09 -5.87
C HIS A 6 7.99 10.97 -6.87
N ALA A 7 9.27 11.22 -6.59
CA ALA A 7 10.13 12.06 -7.41
C ALA A 7 10.95 11.22 -8.39
N THR A 8 10.96 11.65 -9.65
CA THR A 8 11.65 10.97 -10.75
C THR A 8 12.91 11.71 -11.17
N GLY A 9 13.81 11.02 -11.86
CA GLY A 9 14.98 11.66 -12.48
C GLY A 9 14.67 12.35 -13.81
N TYR A 10 13.48 12.15 -14.36
CA TYR A 10 13.08 12.63 -15.67
C TYR A 10 11.80 13.48 -15.60
N GLU A 11 11.86 14.67 -16.20
CA GLU A 11 10.79 15.69 -16.13
C GLU A 11 9.40 15.18 -16.53
N PHE A 12 9.33 14.24 -17.47
CA PHE A 12 8.07 13.73 -18.02
C PHE A 12 7.72 12.32 -17.52
N GLU A 13 8.52 11.75 -16.62
CA GLU A 13 8.17 10.47 -16.01
C GLU A 13 7.02 10.65 -15.02
N GLN A 14 6.00 9.82 -15.16
CA GLN A 14 4.82 9.84 -14.30
C GLN A 14 4.82 8.62 -13.39
N THR A 15 4.77 8.86 -12.09
CA THR A 15 4.63 7.82 -11.08
C THR A 15 3.15 7.55 -10.83
N LEU A 16 2.77 6.28 -10.84
CA LEU A 16 1.37 5.85 -10.88
C LEU A 16 1.10 4.71 -9.92
N MET A 17 0.02 4.83 -9.17
CA MET A 17 -0.62 3.69 -8.52
C MET A 17 -1.73 3.13 -9.42
N TYR A 18 -2.21 1.93 -9.13
CA TYR A 18 -3.26 1.28 -9.91
C TYR A 18 -4.42 0.84 -9.03
N LEU A 19 -5.64 1.21 -9.43
CA LEU A 19 -6.85 0.52 -8.98
C LEU A 19 -7.20 -0.52 -10.04
N VAL A 20 -7.22 -1.79 -9.64
CA VAL A 20 -7.58 -2.93 -10.49
C VAL A 20 -8.89 -3.52 -9.96
N GLU A 21 -9.87 -3.65 -10.87
CA GLU A 21 -11.19 -4.17 -10.54
C GLU A 21 -11.52 -5.38 -11.40
N LYS A 22 -11.82 -6.52 -10.76
CA LYS A 22 -12.23 -7.73 -11.47
C LYS A 22 -12.99 -8.67 -10.54
N GLN A 23 -14.16 -9.16 -10.98
CA GLN A 23 -14.93 -10.21 -10.27
C GLN A 23 -15.13 -9.91 -8.76
N GLY A 24 -15.46 -8.65 -8.42
CA GLY A 24 -15.69 -8.22 -7.04
C GLY A 24 -14.42 -7.91 -6.24
N VAL A 25 -13.22 -8.17 -6.78
CA VAL A 25 -11.96 -7.68 -6.21
C VAL A 25 -11.75 -6.23 -6.63
N ARG A 26 -11.45 -5.38 -5.63
CA ARG A 26 -10.94 -4.01 -5.80
C ARG A 26 -9.57 -3.93 -5.14
N LEU A 27 -8.52 -3.98 -5.96
CA LEU A 27 -7.13 -3.95 -5.51
C LEU A 27 -6.52 -2.58 -5.78
N ILE A 28 -5.95 -1.95 -4.75
CA ILE A 28 -4.96 -0.90 -4.97
C ILE A 28 -3.58 -1.54 -4.99
N TYR A 29 -2.85 -1.36 -6.09
CA TYR A 29 -1.41 -1.57 -6.15
C TYR A 29 -0.73 -0.20 -6.09
N ALA A 30 -0.27 0.16 -4.90
CA ALA A 30 0.49 1.35 -4.61
C ALA A 30 1.97 1.05 -4.79
N THR A 31 2.50 1.38 -5.97
CA THR A 31 3.94 1.39 -6.27
C THR A 31 4.63 2.48 -5.45
N ASP A 32 5.89 2.80 -5.77
CA ASP A 32 6.67 3.90 -5.20
C ASP A 32 5.84 5.18 -4.95
N THR A 33 5.62 5.51 -3.68
CA THR A 33 4.78 6.63 -3.24
C THR A 33 4.99 6.97 -1.77
N GLY A 34 4.98 8.27 -1.46
CA GLY A 34 4.82 8.82 -0.11
C GLY A 34 3.36 8.78 0.30
N GLY A 35 2.91 7.65 0.85
CA GLY A 35 1.53 7.42 1.25
C GLY A 35 0.55 7.35 0.07
N ILE A 36 -0.75 7.50 0.35
CA ILE A 36 -1.79 7.59 -0.68
C ILE A 36 -2.16 9.06 -0.87
N PRO A 37 -1.86 9.69 -2.03
CA PRO A 37 -2.25 11.06 -2.30
C PRO A 37 -3.77 11.26 -2.19
N ALA A 38 -4.23 12.40 -1.68
CA ALA A 38 -5.66 12.67 -1.49
C ALA A 38 -6.46 12.52 -2.79
N VAL A 39 -5.91 12.95 -3.92
CA VAL A 39 -6.53 12.78 -5.25
C VAL A 39 -6.66 11.29 -5.61
N ALA A 40 -5.64 10.48 -5.35
CA ALA A 40 -5.70 9.04 -5.56
C ALA A 40 -6.75 8.39 -4.65
N ALA A 41 -6.82 8.79 -3.38
CA ALA A 41 -7.83 8.30 -2.45
C ALA A 41 -9.26 8.62 -2.91
N ARG A 42 -9.50 9.84 -3.41
CA ARG A 42 -10.80 10.24 -3.98
C ARG A 42 -11.14 9.43 -5.22
N LEU A 43 -10.23 9.35 -6.20
CA LEU A 43 -10.46 8.60 -7.45
C LEU A 43 -10.67 7.11 -7.20
N ALA A 44 -9.98 6.54 -6.21
CA ALA A 44 -10.16 5.14 -5.83
C ALA A 44 -11.43 4.88 -5.02
N GLY A 45 -12.13 5.93 -4.56
CA GLY A 45 -13.34 5.81 -3.74
C GLY A 45 -13.07 5.42 -2.28
N ILE A 46 -11.83 5.58 -1.82
CA ILE A 46 -11.41 5.32 -0.42
C ILE A 46 -11.32 6.60 0.42
N ASP A 47 -11.63 7.75 -0.17
CA ASP A 47 -11.85 8.98 0.60
C ASP A 47 -13.10 8.83 1.49
N ALA A 48 -12.91 9.02 2.80
CA ALA A 48 -13.99 8.93 3.78
C ALA A 48 -15.01 10.08 3.66
N HIS A 49 -14.64 11.21 3.04
CA HIS A 49 -15.55 12.32 2.81
C HIS A 49 -16.54 12.06 1.65
N ASP A 50 -16.21 11.17 0.72
CA ASP A 50 -17.09 10.81 -0.39
C ASP A 50 -18.04 9.67 -0.03
N ARG A 51 -19.28 9.97 0.38
CA ARG A 51 -20.26 8.95 0.76
C ARG A 51 -20.60 7.94 -0.33
N SER A 52 -20.33 8.24 -1.60
CA SER A 52 -20.54 7.33 -2.73
C SER A 52 -19.36 6.37 -2.99
N GLY A 53 -18.23 6.59 -2.30
CA GLY A 53 -17.03 5.78 -2.44
C GLY A 53 -17.28 4.29 -2.16
N LYS A 54 -16.39 3.44 -2.66
CA LYS A 54 -16.47 1.97 -2.50
C LYS A 54 -15.22 1.46 -1.78
N PRO A 55 -15.37 0.54 -0.82
CA PRO A 55 -14.20 -0.04 -0.16
C PRO A 55 -13.34 -0.82 -1.17
N ILE A 56 -12.03 -0.84 -0.91
CA ILE A 56 -11.13 -1.78 -1.56
C ILE A 56 -11.15 -3.10 -0.80
N THR A 57 -10.90 -4.20 -1.49
CA THR A 57 -10.85 -5.53 -0.91
C THR A 57 -9.42 -6.04 -0.79
N ALA A 58 -8.46 -5.37 -1.42
CA ALA A 58 -7.05 -5.75 -1.39
C ALA A 58 -6.14 -4.53 -1.49
N LEU A 59 -4.97 -4.64 -0.87
CA LEU A 59 -3.92 -3.62 -0.92
C LEU A 59 -2.56 -4.28 -1.07
N ILE A 60 -1.81 -3.84 -2.08
CA ILE A 60 -0.37 -4.01 -2.20
C ILE A 60 0.21 -2.61 -2.09
N MET A 61 1.19 -2.40 -1.21
CA MET A 61 1.80 -1.08 -1.01
C MET A 61 3.31 -1.18 -0.85
N GLU A 62 4.04 -0.23 -1.42
CA GLU A 62 5.46 -0.09 -1.17
C GLU A 62 5.74 0.18 0.32
N ALA A 63 6.86 -0.33 0.82
CA ALA A 63 7.34 -0.06 2.16
C ALA A 63 8.86 0.14 2.15
N THR A 64 9.34 0.98 1.23
CA THR A 64 10.77 1.16 0.92
C THR A 64 11.59 1.49 2.15
N MET A 65 11.04 2.28 3.07
CA MET A 65 11.75 2.74 4.26
C MET A 65 11.87 1.65 5.34
N GLY A 66 11.10 0.56 5.29
CA GLY A 66 11.18 -0.51 6.28
C GLY A 66 10.61 -0.14 7.66
N ILE A 67 11.04 -0.88 8.70
CA ILE A 67 10.60 -0.73 10.09
C ILE A 67 11.52 0.27 10.82
N GLY A 68 10.96 1.21 11.57
CA GLY A 68 11.73 2.10 12.45
C GLY A 68 12.36 3.32 11.76
N HIS A 69 11.98 3.61 10.52
CA HIS A 69 12.52 4.72 9.72
C HIS A 69 11.46 5.79 9.41
N ASP A 70 10.51 6.04 10.31
CA ASP A 70 9.36 6.94 10.06
C ASP A 70 9.74 8.42 9.86
N ASP A 71 10.90 8.83 10.36
CA ASP A 71 11.43 10.19 10.33
C ASP A 71 12.50 10.41 9.24
N ASP A 72 12.73 9.41 8.38
CA ASP A 72 13.68 9.50 7.28
C ASP A 72 13.18 10.43 6.16
N PHE A 73 14.11 11.13 5.50
CA PHE A 73 13.81 12.10 4.43
C PHE A 73 13.06 11.48 3.25
N ARG A 74 13.15 10.16 3.07
CA ARG A 74 12.40 9.42 2.05
C ARG A 74 10.89 9.47 2.28
N SER A 75 10.41 9.90 3.43
CA SER A 75 8.97 10.06 3.74
C SER A 75 8.21 10.95 2.75
N PHE A 76 8.90 11.83 2.02
CA PHE A 76 8.29 12.65 0.97
C PHE A 76 7.95 11.86 -0.31
N THR A 77 8.63 10.74 -0.56
CA THR A 77 8.52 9.98 -1.81
C THR A 77 8.23 8.50 -1.61
N HIS A 78 8.44 7.97 -0.41
CA HIS A 78 8.30 6.57 -0.04
C HIS A 78 7.57 6.40 1.27
N THR A 79 7.15 5.17 1.55
CA THR A 79 6.39 4.83 2.75
C THR A 79 7.17 3.89 3.67
N SER A 80 7.05 4.09 4.98
CA SER A 80 7.54 3.17 6.00
C SER A 80 6.49 2.13 6.38
N VAL A 81 6.90 1.04 7.04
CA VAL A 81 5.95 0.00 7.50
C VAL A 81 4.87 0.60 8.41
N ALA A 82 5.23 1.47 9.35
CA ALA A 82 4.26 2.12 10.23
C ALA A 82 3.38 3.14 9.47
N GLY A 83 3.88 3.73 8.38
CA GLY A 83 3.08 4.49 7.44
C GLY A 83 1.98 3.64 6.80
N VAL A 84 2.32 2.47 6.27
CA VAL A 84 1.35 1.52 5.70
C VAL A 84 0.36 1.06 6.78
N GLU A 85 0.82 0.73 7.98
CA GLU A 85 -0.05 0.36 9.11
C GLU A 85 -1.09 1.46 9.42
N ARG A 86 -0.65 2.73 9.45
CA ARG A 86 -1.55 3.88 9.65
C ARG A 86 -2.60 3.98 8.54
N VAL A 87 -2.19 3.79 7.28
CA VAL A 87 -3.11 3.76 6.13
C VAL A 87 -4.16 2.67 6.32
N VAL A 88 -3.75 1.43 6.57
CA VAL A 88 -4.66 0.28 6.78
C VAL A 88 -5.65 0.57 7.91
N ARG A 89 -5.15 1.03 9.05
CA ARG A 89 -5.98 1.38 10.21
C ARG A 89 -7.01 2.46 9.89
N VAL A 90 -6.64 3.47 9.10
CA VAL A 90 -7.60 4.50 8.66
C VAL A 90 -8.65 3.91 7.74
N LEU A 91 -8.25 3.07 6.78
CA LEU A 91 -9.18 2.44 5.86
C LEU A 91 -10.16 1.50 6.58
N GLU A 92 -9.70 0.75 7.58
CA GLU A 92 -10.56 -0.09 8.43
C GLU A 92 -11.54 0.77 9.24
N LYS A 93 -11.05 1.79 9.95
CA LYS A 93 -11.89 2.69 10.75
C LYS A 93 -12.96 3.40 9.92
N THR A 94 -12.62 3.75 8.68
CA THR A 94 -13.54 4.43 7.75
C THR A 94 -14.38 3.48 6.90
N LYS A 95 -14.26 2.16 7.12
CA LYS A 95 -14.94 1.11 6.34
C LYS A 95 -14.64 1.18 4.83
N ARG A 96 -13.45 1.67 4.49
CA ARG A 96 -12.90 1.73 3.12
C ARG A 96 -11.98 0.57 2.78
N TYR A 97 -11.76 -0.33 3.73
CA TYR A 97 -11.11 -1.61 3.52
C TYR A 97 -12.03 -2.75 3.97
N ALA A 98 -12.32 -3.66 3.04
CA ALA A 98 -13.18 -4.82 3.25
C ALA A 98 -12.57 -6.08 2.63
N PRO A 99 -11.41 -6.54 3.12
CA PRO A 99 -10.77 -7.73 2.59
C PRO A 99 -11.54 -9.01 2.91
N ALA A 100 -11.26 -10.07 2.14
CA ALA A 100 -11.60 -11.43 2.55
C ALA A 100 -10.89 -11.79 3.87
N ALA A 101 -11.44 -12.74 4.61
CA ALA A 101 -10.85 -13.20 5.87
C ALA A 101 -9.38 -13.61 5.67
N ASP A 102 -8.51 -13.19 6.60
CA ASP A 102 -7.08 -13.47 6.63
C ASP A 102 -6.27 -13.00 5.40
N GLN A 103 -6.85 -12.22 4.49
CA GLN A 103 -6.12 -11.67 3.35
C GLN A 103 -5.20 -10.52 3.84
N PRO A 104 -3.87 -10.68 3.74
CA PRO A 104 -2.94 -9.68 4.25
C PRO A 104 -2.88 -8.46 3.31
N VAL A 105 -2.26 -7.40 3.83
CA VAL A 105 -1.73 -6.32 3.01
C VAL A 105 -0.31 -6.68 2.61
N TYR A 106 -0.05 -6.76 1.31
CA TYR A 106 1.27 -7.14 0.83
C TYR A 106 2.18 -5.92 0.74
N LEU A 107 3.34 -6.00 1.40
CA LEU A 107 4.39 -4.99 1.33
C LEU A 107 5.36 -5.35 0.21
N THR A 108 5.68 -4.39 -0.65
CA THR A 108 6.62 -4.56 -1.77
C THR A 108 7.71 -3.49 -1.73
N HIS A 109 8.70 -3.61 -2.63
CA HIS A 109 9.72 -2.58 -2.87
C HIS A 109 10.48 -2.15 -1.60
N MET A 110 10.73 -3.07 -0.67
CA MET A 110 11.47 -2.76 0.56
C MET A 110 12.96 -2.58 0.22
N ALA A 111 13.61 -1.51 0.68
CA ALA A 111 15.01 -1.27 0.35
C ALA A 111 15.93 -2.20 1.15
N ARG A 112 16.76 -3.02 0.47
CA ARG A 112 17.63 -4.04 1.07
C ARG A 112 18.47 -3.55 2.26
N THR A 113 18.82 -2.28 2.30
CA THR A 113 19.65 -1.66 3.35
C THR A 113 18.85 -1.19 4.57
N LEU A 114 17.51 -1.20 4.50
CA LEU A 114 16.59 -0.64 5.50
C LEU A 114 15.63 -1.70 6.07
N HIS A 115 15.86 -2.98 5.78
CA HIS A 115 15.14 -4.08 6.40
C HIS A 115 16.07 -5.28 6.64
N GLY A 116 15.67 -6.14 7.57
CA GLY A 116 16.34 -7.42 7.83
C GLY A 116 16.08 -8.45 6.74
N THR A 117 16.42 -9.69 7.02
CA THR A 117 16.08 -10.85 6.18
C THR A 117 14.56 -11.04 6.07
N GLN A 118 14.13 -11.80 5.06
CA GLN A 118 12.72 -12.20 4.90
C GLN A 118 12.14 -12.85 6.17
N ALA A 119 12.92 -13.70 6.85
CA ALA A 119 12.49 -14.37 8.08
C ALA A 119 12.27 -13.40 9.24
N GLU A 120 13.11 -12.36 9.34
CA GLU A 120 12.95 -11.30 10.34
C GLU A 120 11.70 -10.46 10.04
N LEU A 121 11.50 -10.08 8.77
CA LEU A 121 10.27 -9.38 8.35
C LEU A 121 9.01 -10.18 8.68
N GLU A 122 8.98 -11.48 8.39
CA GLU A 122 7.81 -12.32 8.66
C GLU A 122 7.49 -12.47 10.15
N ARG A 123 8.50 -12.34 11.01
CA ARG A 123 8.34 -12.36 12.46
C ARG A 123 7.90 -11.00 13.01
N ASP A 124 8.46 -9.92 12.49
CA ASP A 124 8.39 -8.61 13.13
C ASP A 124 7.31 -7.68 12.53
N LEU A 125 6.81 -7.98 11.32
CA LEU A 125 5.75 -7.18 10.70
C LEU A 125 4.43 -7.30 11.48
N PRO A 126 3.77 -6.17 11.80
CA PRO A 126 2.48 -6.20 12.46
C PRO A 126 1.40 -6.72 11.51
N LYS A 127 0.46 -7.52 12.03
CA LYS A 127 -0.71 -7.92 11.25
C LYS A 127 -1.59 -6.68 10.93
N PRO A 128 -2.22 -6.61 9.75
CA PRO A 128 -2.29 -7.63 8.70
C PRO A 128 -1.19 -7.51 7.63
N LEU A 129 -0.08 -6.81 7.91
CA LEU A 129 0.98 -6.59 6.92
C LEU A 129 1.81 -7.86 6.72
N ARG A 130 2.25 -8.09 5.47
CA ARG A 130 3.14 -9.19 5.12
C ARG A 130 4.06 -8.79 3.98
N ALA A 131 5.36 -9.02 4.12
CA ALA A 131 6.30 -8.84 3.02
C ALA A 131 5.99 -9.81 1.88
N ALA A 132 5.94 -9.29 0.65
CA ALA A 132 5.92 -10.10 -0.57
C ALA A 132 7.29 -10.79 -0.76
N ARG A 133 7.29 -11.94 -1.45
CA ARG A 133 8.50 -12.69 -1.79
C ARG A 133 8.75 -12.67 -3.29
N ASP A 134 10.02 -12.73 -3.68
CA ASP A 134 10.39 -12.89 -5.10
C ASP A 134 9.85 -14.22 -5.65
N GLY A 135 9.27 -14.17 -6.86
CA GLY A 135 8.63 -15.32 -7.51
C GLY A 135 7.29 -15.72 -6.93
N GLU A 136 6.76 -14.95 -5.97
CA GLU A 136 5.48 -15.24 -5.35
C GLU A 136 4.29 -15.00 -6.28
N VAL A 137 3.32 -15.92 -6.24
CA VAL A 137 2.03 -15.78 -6.88
C VAL A 137 0.95 -15.75 -5.82
N VAL A 138 0.13 -14.70 -5.83
CA VAL A 138 -0.98 -14.51 -4.89
C VAL A 138 -2.31 -14.42 -5.64
N ILE A 139 -3.36 -14.92 -5.00
CA ILE A 139 -4.73 -14.83 -5.52
C ILE A 139 -5.55 -14.00 -4.56
N PHE A 140 -6.06 -12.87 -5.05
CA PHE A 140 -6.98 -12.03 -4.29
C PHE A 140 -8.40 -12.53 -4.41
N LYS A 141 -9.09 -12.59 -3.27
CA LYS A 141 -10.48 -13.05 -3.19
C LYS A 141 -11.40 -11.87 -2.95
N ALA A 142 -12.56 -11.90 -3.60
CA ALA A 142 -13.67 -11.03 -3.20
C ALA A 142 -14.16 -11.46 -1.82
N LYS A 143 -14.72 -10.51 -1.07
CA LYS A 143 -15.43 -10.80 0.18
C LYS A 143 -16.79 -11.40 -0.11
#